data_AF-A0A7S0A3W0-F1
#
_entry.id   AF-A0A7S0A3W0-F1
#
_cell.length_a   1.000
_cell.length_b   1.000
_cell.length_c   1.000
_cell.angle_alpha   90.00
_cell.angle_beta   90.00
_cell.angle_gamma   90.00
#
_symmetry.space_group_name_H-M   'P 1'
#
loop_
_entity.id
_entity.type
_entity.pdbx_description
1 polymer ?
#
loop_
_entity_poly.entity_id
_entity_poly.type
_entity_poly.pdbx_seq_one_letter_code
_entity_poly.pdbx_strand_id
1 'polypeptide(L)'
;LLDDEGSGPEGEQREDASPPVLVRTLLDRAIVGSLGLPRDRRQAFQEQMVEHLREALAAREAALRQTLEEAQGVIEGADAVRVAREGLEAAAEARLVSLKGAMAKKKRQLSEDTTALREAAKALELVSEVQEAGNEGLNAAVAQKEQLEAAQRDMYQPLKDGTMAKAKARKTITALLAFGRRFEFDETLLLGLPEVLNIKPSEREAFDNMVLNVFETQIATRIAELETALAEGAPDKERREAAVSYARATHEAAG
;
A
#
# COMPACT_ATOMS: atom_id res chain seq x y z
N LEU A 1 -9.04 23.69 22.62
CA LEU A 1 -8.18 22.90 23.54
C LEU A 1 -6.75 23.34 23.30
N LEU A 2 -6.18 24.30 24.01
CA LEU A 2 -6.38 24.62 25.42
C LEU A 2 -6.57 26.13 25.59
N ASP A 3 -7.73 26.50 26.13
CA ASP A 3 -7.92 27.75 26.84
C ASP A 3 -7.11 27.62 28.14
N ASP A 4 -5.91 28.21 28.15
CA ASP A 4 -5.13 28.39 29.38
C ASP A 4 -5.53 29.76 29.92
N GLU A 5 -6.58 29.74 30.74
CA GLU A 5 -7.04 30.89 31.49
C GLU A 5 -5.85 31.48 32.24
N GLY A 6 -5.53 32.74 31.91
CA GLY A 6 -4.67 33.57 32.72
C GLY A 6 -5.30 33.74 34.09
N SER A 7 -5.00 32.79 34.98
CA SER A 7 -5.16 32.90 36.42
C SER A 7 -4.13 33.93 36.89
N GLY A 8 -4.46 35.21 36.64
CA GLY A 8 -3.80 36.32 37.27
C GLY A 8 -3.94 36.17 38.79
N PRO A 9 -2.93 36.57 39.58
CA PRO A 9 -3.02 36.46 41.02
C PRO A 9 -4.27 37.21 41.45
N GLU A 10 -5.22 36.47 42.05
CA GLU A 10 -6.37 37.01 42.73
C GLU A 10 -5.84 38.11 43.64
N GLY A 11 -6.02 39.35 43.21
CA GLY A 11 -5.68 40.52 43.98
C GLY A 11 -6.58 40.46 45.20
N GLU A 12 -6.01 39.97 46.30
CA GLU A 12 -6.61 39.94 47.61
C GLU A 12 -7.03 41.38 47.90
N GLN A 13 -8.32 41.66 47.66
CA GLN A 13 -8.96 42.92 47.96
C GLN A 13 -8.93 43.04 49.48
N ARG A 14 -7.83 43.56 50.02
CA ARG A 14 -7.82 44.15 51.35
C ARG A 14 -8.73 45.36 51.25
N GLU A 15 -9.98 45.14 51.61
CA GLU A 15 -10.97 46.18 51.86
C GLU A 15 -10.42 47.03 53.01
N ASP A 16 -9.65 48.06 52.67
CA ASP A 16 -9.12 49.04 53.61
C ASP A 16 -10.32 49.87 54.10
N ALA A 17 -10.97 49.39 55.15
CA ALA A 17 -12.13 50.02 55.76
C ALA A 17 -11.72 51.41 56.27
N SER A 18 -11.98 52.41 55.44
CA SER A 18 -11.73 53.82 55.70
C SER A 18 -12.35 54.24 57.04
N PRO A 19 -11.57 54.70 58.03
CA PRO A 19 -12.13 55.11 59.32
C PRO A 19 -13.10 56.29 59.16
N PRO A 20 -14.09 56.43 60.06
CA PRO A 20 -15.09 57.50 60.01
C PRO A 20 -14.46 58.91 59.91
N VAL A 21 -15.13 59.83 59.20
CA VAL A 21 -14.62 61.19 58.91
C VAL A 21 -14.16 61.93 60.17
N LEU A 22 -14.89 61.79 61.29
CA LEU A 22 -14.53 62.41 62.56
C LEU A 22 -13.18 61.91 63.10
N VAL A 23 -12.89 60.62 62.97
CA VAL A 23 -11.63 59.98 63.40
C VAL A 23 -10.46 60.48 62.55
N ARG A 24 -10.69 60.64 61.23
CA ARG A 24 -9.69 61.22 60.31
C ARG A 24 -9.36 62.68 60.64
N THR A 25 -10.37 63.51 60.88
CA THR A 25 -10.19 64.93 61.24
C THR A 25 -9.47 65.09 62.59
N LEU A 26 -9.76 64.21 63.56
CA LEU A 26 -9.09 64.21 64.85
C LEU A 26 -7.62 63.77 64.72
N LEU A 27 -7.35 62.70 63.97
CA LEU A 27 -5.99 62.24 63.68
C LEU A 27 -5.18 63.28 62.90
N ASP A 28 -5.78 63.95 61.92
CA ASP A 28 -5.14 65.02 61.15
C ASP A 28 -4.69 66.18 62.05
N ARG A 29 -5.59 66.68 62.92
CA ARG A 29 -5.23 67.72 63.91
C ARG A 29 -4.17 67.24 64.91
N ALA A 30 -4.24 65.99 65.36
CA ALA A 30 -3.26 65.42 66.29
C ALA A 30 -1.89 65.27 65.64
N ILE A 31 -1.82 64.87 64.37
CA ILE A 31 -0.58 64.75 63.59
C ILE A 31 0.03 66.14 63.33
N VAL A 32 -0.77 67.11 62.88
CA VAL A 32 -0.31 68.50 62.67
C VAL A 32 0.21 69.12 63.98
N GLY A 33 -0.50 68.91 65.08
CA GLY A 33 -0.08 69.37 66.41
C GLY A 33 1.17 68.66 66.96
N SER A 34 1.51 67.48 66.46
CA SER A 34 2.68 66.70 66.89
C SER A 34 3.92 66.96 66.02
N LEU A 35 3.75 67.09 64.70
CA LEU A 35 4.85 67.38 63.76
C LEU A 35 5.26 68.86 63.72
N GLY A 36 4.33 69.78 64.04
CA GLY A 36 4.58 71.22 64.07
C GLY A 36 5.36 71.74 65.27
N LEU A 37 5.65 70.89 66.27
CA LEU A 37 6.45 71.22 67.44
C LEU A 37 7.88 70.65 67.34
N PRO A 38 8.90 71.41 67.77
CA PRO A 38 10.26 70.91 67.97
C PRO A 38 10.27 69.67 68.89
N ARG A 39 11.17 68.72 68.64
CA ARG A 39 11.22 67.43 69.37
C ARG A 39 11.32 67.61 70.89
N ASP A 40 12.08 68.60 71.34
CA ASP A 40 12.27 68.98 72.74
C ASP A 40 11.01 69.53 73.42
N ARG A 41 9.97 69.89 72.64
CA ARG A 41 8.70 70.44 73.13
C ARG A 41 7.51 69.49 72.96
N ARG A 42 7.74 68.27 72.46
CA ARG A 42 6.67 67.27 72.29
C ARG A 42 6.33 66.65 73.64
N GLN A 43 5.03 66.54 73.91
CA GLN A 43 4.52 65.76 75.03
C GLN A 43 4.51 64.27 74.69
N ALA A 44 4.43 63.39 75.71
CA ALA A 44 4.49 61.94 75.52
C ALA A 44 3.51 61.39 74.47
N PHE A 45 2.27 61.91 74.45
CA PHE A 45 1.26 61.54 73.44
C PHE A 45 1.66 61.97 72.01
N GLN A 46 2.29 63.13 71.86
CA GLN A 46 2.75 63.63 70.55
C GLN A 46 3.94 62.83 70.03
N GLU A 47 4.86 62.42 70.92
CA GLU A 47 5.97 61.53 70.53
C GLU A 47 5.45 60.14 70.13
N GLN A 48 4.46 59.58 70.86
CA GLN A 48 3.78 58.33 70.49
C GLN A 48 3.07 58.43 69.13
N MET A 49 2.38 59.55 68.84
CA MET A 49 1.74 59.77 67.55
C MET A 49 2.75 59.85 66.39
N VAL A 50 3.90 60.48 66.60
CA VAL A 50 4.99 60.51 65.62
C VAL A 50 5.60 59.11 65.42
N GLU A 51 5.71 58.31 66.48
CA GLU A 51 6.18 56.93 66.40
C GLU A 51 5.20 56.05 65.59
N HIS A 52 3.90 56.10 65.89
CA HIS A 52 2.90 55.35 65.14
C HIS A 52 2.86 55.77 63.65
N LEU A 53 3.03 57.07 63.35
CA LEU A 53 3.13 57.54 61.97
C LEU A 53 4.39 56.99 61.29
N ARG A 54 5.53 56.95 61.99
CA ARG A 54 6.77 56.35 61.49
C ARG A 54 6.57 54.86 61.20
N GLU A 55 5.96 54.12 62.11
CA GLU A 55 5.66 52.69 61.93
C GLU A 55 4.71 52.46 60.74
N ALA A 56 3.64 53.24 60.62
CA ALA A 56 2.69 53.12 59.51
C ALA A 56 3.34 53.43 58.14
N LEU A 57 4.15 54.50 58.08
CA LEU A 57 4.88 54.85 56.86
C LEU A 57 5.96 53.80 56.53
N ALA A 58 6.68 53.29 57.53
CA ALA A 58 7.67 52.23 57.33
C ALA A 58 7.02 50.93 56.86
N ALA A 59 5.87 50.55 57.42
CA ALA A 59 5.10 49.39 56.96
C ALA A 59 4.60 49.56 55.52
N ARG A 60 4.12 50.77 55.16
CA ARG A 60 3.70 51.07 53.78
C ARG A 60 4.87 51.06 52.80
N GLU A 61 6.01 51.62 53.19
CA GLU A 61 7.24 51.60 52.40
C GLU A 61 7.73 50.16 52.19
N ALA A 62 7.74 49.33 53.24
CA ALA A 62 8.09 47.92 53.15
C ALA A 62 7.15 47.15 52.19
N ALA A 63 5.83 47.38 52.27
CA ALA A 63 4.87 46.77 51.36
C ALA A 63 5.10 47.18 49.90
N LEU A 64 5.34 48.48 49.64
CA LEU A 64 5.64 48.95 48.28
C LEU A 64 6.96 48.39 47.74
N ARG A 65 7.99 48.27 48.59
CA ARG A 65 9.26 47.63 48.23
C ARG A 65 9.06 46.15 47.89
N GLN A 66 8.28 45.43 48.69
CA GLN A 66 7.94 44.03 48.38
C GLN A 66 7.20 43.91 47.05
N THR A 67 6.19 44.74 46.78
CA THR A 67 5.48 44.73 45.49
C THR A 67 6.41 45.08 44.33
N LEU A 68 7.36 46.00 44.53
CA LEU A 68 8.39 46.30 43.52
C LEU A 68 9.31 45.11 43.25
N GLU A 69 9.78 44.43 44.28
CA GLU A 69 10.64 43.24 44.16
C GLU A 69 9.90 42.08 43.47
N GLU A 70 8.64 41.83 43.83
CA GLU A 70 7.80 40.82 43.17
C GLU A 70 7.58 41.15 41.69
N ALA A 71 7.23 42.41 41.38
CA ALA A 71 7.06 42.86 39.99
C ALA A 71 8.36 42.80 39.19
N GLN A 72 9.50 43.16 39.80
CA GLN A 72 10.82 43.02 39.18
C GLN A 72 11.16 41.55 38.90
N GLY A 73 10.90 40.64 39.85
CA GLY A 73 11.12 39.21 39.65
C GLY A 73 10.29 38.63 38.51
N VAL A 74 9.04 39.08 38.33
CA VAL A 74 8.19 38.70 37.19
C VAL A 74 8.79 39.20 35.87
N ILE A 75 9.22 40.46 35.82
CA ILE A 75 9.83 41.05 34.61
C ILE A 75 11.13 40.33 34.25
N GLU A 76 11.99 40.05 35.23
CA GLU A 76 13.26 39.34 35.03
C GLU A 76 13.03 37.90 34.54
N GLY A 77 12.00 37.21 35.05
CA GLY A 77 11.63 35.86 34.58
C GLY A 77 10.97 35.84 33.19
N ALA A 78 10.26 36.91 32.81
CA ALA A 78 9.52 36.97 31.55
C ALA A 78 10.43 36.87 30.33
N ASP A 79 11.63 37.46 30.37
CA ASP A 79 12.59 37.38 29.26
C ASP A 79 13.10 35.94 29.04
N ALA A 80 13.36 35.20 30.12
CA ALA A 80 13.77 33.80 30.01
C ALA A 80 12.67 32.93 29.38
N VAL A 81 11.40 33.15 29.78
CA VAL A 81 10.25 32.45 29.20
C VAL A 81 10.06 32.83 27.73
N ARG A 82 10.20 34.12 27.38
CA ARG A 82 10.11 34.61 26.00
C ARG A 82 11.15 33.95 25.11
N VAL A 83 12.42 33.98 25.51
CA VAL A 83 13.52 33.34 24.77
C VAL A 83 13.29 31.83 24.61
N ALA A 84 12.82 31.15 25.66
CA ALA A 84 12.49 29.73 25.59
C ALA A 84 11.35 29.43 24.59
N ARG A 85 10.29 30.26 24.59
CA ARG A 85 9.17 30.11 23.65
C ARG A 85 9.57 30.41 22.21
N GLU A 86 10.32 31.49 21.97
CA GLU A 86 10.88 31.82 20.66
C GLU A 86 11.75 30.67 20.12
N GLY A 87 12.56 30.04 20.97
CA GLY A 87 13.36 28.88 20.60
C GLY A 87 12.53 27.64 20.23
N LEU A 88 11.46 27.34 21.00
CA LEU A 88 10.53 26.25 20.70
C LEU A 88 9.74 26.49 19.40
N GLU A 89 9.30 27.73 19.18
CA GLU A 89 8.61 28.15 17.96
C GLU A 89 9.53 27.98 16.74
N ALA A 90 10.74 28.53 16.79
CA ALA A 90 11.72 28.38 15.72
C ALA A 90 12.03 26.89 15.40
N ALA A 91 12.14 26.05 16.44
CA ALA A 91 12.34 24.61 16.27
C ALA A 91 11.12 23.92 15.63
N ALA A 92 9.91 24.30 16.03
CA ALA A 92 8.67 23.76 15.46
C ALA A 92 8.49 24.17 13.99
N GLU A 93 8.78 25.43 13.64
CA GLU A 93 8.75 25.93 12.27
C GLU A 93 9.75 25.20 11.38
N ALA A 94 11.00 25.03 11.83
CA ALA A 94 12.03 24.29 11.10
C ALA A 94 11.59 22.84 10.84
N ARG A 95 11.00 22.18 11.83
CA ARG A 95 10.46 20.81 11.70
C ARG A 95 9.29 20.77 10.72
N LEU A 96 8.38 21.74 10.76
CA LEU A 96 7.24 21.83 9.87
C LEU A 96 7.68 22.01 8.42
N VAL A 97 8.68 22.85 8.15
CA VAL A 97 9.26 23.03 6.81
C VAL A 97 9.88 21.72 6.30
N SER A 98 10.66 21.03 7.14
CA SER A 98 11.25 19.73 6.80
C SER A 98 10.20 18.67 6.47
N LEU A 99 9.17 18.55 7.30
CA LEU A 99 8.07 17.60 7.09
C LEU A 99 7.27 17.90 5.82
N LYS A 100 7.00 19.19 5.53
CA LYS A 100 6.36 19.58 4.26
C LYS A 100 7.19 19.17 3.05
N GLY A 101 8.52 19.36 3.10
CA GLY A 101 9.42 18.90 2.06
C GLY A 101 9.40 17.38 1.87
N ALA A 102 9.47 16.62 2.97
CA ALA A 102 9.38 15.17 2.93
C ALA A 102 8.03 14.67 2.38
N MET A 103 6.92 15.29 2.78
CA MET A 103 5.58 14.98 2.28
C MET A 103 5.46 15.25 0.77
N ALA A 104 5.95 16.39 0.30
CA ALA A 104 5.95 16.72 -1.12
C ALA A 104 6.76 15.71 -1.94
N LYS A 105 7.95 15.32 -1.46
CA LYS A 105 8.78 14.28 -2.08
C LYS A 105 8.06 12.93 -2.15
N LYS A 106 7.46 12.50 -1.05
CA LYS A 106 6.73 11.22 -0.99
C LYS A 106 5.47 11.22 -1.85
N LYS A 107 4.75 12.34 -1.93
CA LYS A 107 3.59 12.48 -2.83
C LYS A 107 3.99 12.37 -4.30
N ARG A 108 5.12 12.99 -4.67
CA ARG A 108 5.68 12.86 -6.02
C ARG A 108 6.07 11.42 -6.33
N GLN A 109 6.84 10.79 -5.43
CA GLN A 109 7.27 9.40 -5.60
C GLN A 109 6.08 8.44 -5.71
N LEU A 110 5.07 8.57 -4.84
CA LEU A 110 3.85 7.77 -4.93
C LEU A 110 3.13 7.94 -6.28
N SER A 111 3.08 9.15 -6.84
CA SER A 111 2.48 9.41 -8.14
C SER A 111 3.27 8.76 -9.28
N GLU A 112 4.60 8.83 -9.22
CA GLU A 112 5.51 8.20 -10.19
C GLU A 112 5.37 6.68 -10.13
N ASP A 113 5.46 6.09 -8.93
CA ASP A 113 5.34 4.64 -8.70
C ASP A 113 3.96 4.11 -9.13
N THR A 114 2.87 4.83 -8.79
CA THR A 114 1.51 4.45 -9.22
C THR A 114 1.35 4.46 -10.73
N THR A 115 2.02 5.40 -11.43
CA THR A 115 1.97 5.47 -12.89
C THR A 115 2.76 4.31 -13.49
N ALA A 116 3.98 4.06 -13.00
CA ALA A 116 4.81 2.94 -13.42
C ALA A 116 4.11 1.59 -13.22
N LEU A 117 3.47 1.36 -12.07
CA LEU A 117 2.74 0.13 -11.79
C LEU A 117 1.57 -0.07 -12.77
N ARG A 118 0.81 0.99 -13.07
CA ARG A 118 -0.31 0.91 -14.04
C ARG A 118 0.18 0.61 -15.45
N GLU A 119 1.29 1.21 -15.87
CA GLU A 119 1.88 0.96 -17.17
C GLU A 119 2.41 -0.47 -17.27
N ALA A 120 3.10 -0.96 -16.24
CA ALA A 120 3.59 -2.33 -16.17
C ALA A 120 2.45 -3.36 -16.15
N ALA A 121 1.35 -3.08 -15.44
CA ALA A 121 0.17 -3.94 -15.41
C ALA A 121 -0.49 -4.07 -16.80
N LYS A 122 -0.68 -2.94 -17.49
CA LYS A 122 -1.20 -2.93 -18.87
C LYS A 122 -0.28 -3.65 -19.84
N ALA A 123 1.04 -3.46 -19.70
CA ALA A 123 2.00 -4.15 -20.54
C ALA A 123 1.92 -5.67 -20.33
N LEU A 124 1.85 -6.13 -19.08
CA LEU A 124 1.71 -7.55 -18.73
C LEU A 124 0.41 -8.15 -19.28
N GLU A 125 -0.71 -7.45 -19.16
CA GLU A 125 -2.00 -7.87 -19.72
C GLU A 125 -1.90 -8.05 -21.23
N LEU A 126 -1.40 -7.03 -21.95
CA LEU A 126 -1.25 -7.06 -23.40
C LEU A 126 -0.36 -8.22 -23.87
N VAL A 127 0.81 -8.43 -23.25
CA VAL A 127 1.71 -9.52 -23.69
C VAL A 127 1.15 -10.90 -23.33
N SER A 128 0.34 -11.00 -22.28
CA SER A 128 -0.33 -12.26 -21.91
C SER A 128 -1.42 -12.61 -22.92
N GLU A 129 -2.24 -11.64 -23.34
CA GLU A 129 -3.23 -11.83 -24.41
C GLU A 129 -2.57 -12.26 -25.72
N VAL A 130 -1.44 -11.63 -26.08
CA VAL A 130 -0.66 -12.01 -27.27
C VAL A 130 -0.08 -13.42 -27.13
N GLN A 131 0.37 -13.82 -25.93
CA GLN A 131 0.83 -15.18 -25.68
C GLN A 131 -0.31 -16.19 -25.85
N GLU A 132 -1.47 -15.95 -25.24
CA GLU A 132 -2.62 -16.85 -25.29
C GLU A 132 -3.13 -17.03 -26.73
N ALA A 133 -3.44 -15.92 -27.41
CA ALA A 133 -3.92 -15.95 -28.79
C ALA A 133 -2.86 -16.56 -29.73
N GLY A 134 -1.60 -16.21 -29.52
CA GLY A 134 -0.50 -16.71 -30.34
C GLY A 134 -0.23 -18.21 -30.15
N ASN A 135 -0.42 -18.73 -28.94
CA ASN A 135 -0.17 -20.13 -28.62
C ASN A 135 -1.38 -21.03 -28.87
N GLU A 136 -2.58 -20.50 -29.13
CA GLU A 136 -3.80 -21.28 -29.33
C GLU A 136 -3.63 -22.35 -30.42
N GLY A 137 -3.10 -21.97 -31.59
CA GLY A 137 -2.86 -22.91 -32.69
C GLY A 137 -1.84 -23.99 -32.36
N LEU A 138 -0.78 -23.65 -31.62
CA LEU A 138 0.24 -24.62 -31.20
C LEU A 138 -0.30 -25.58 -30.15
N ASN A 139 -1.10 -25.08 -29.19
CA ASN A 139 -1.76 -25.91 -28.19
C ASN A 139 -2.75 -26.87 -28.85
N ALA A 140 -3.51 -26.42 -29.85
CA ALA A 140 -4.37 -27.26 -30.65
C ALA A 140 -3.58 -28.33 -31.43
N ALA A 141 -2.43 -27.97 -32.02
CA ALA A 141 -1.56 -28.91 -32.73
C ALA A 141 -0.97 -29.99 -31.80
N VAL A 142 -0.54 -29.62 -30.58
CA VAL A 142 -0.11 -30.58 -29.54
C VAL A 142 -1.25 -31.56 -29.22
N ALA A 143 -2.44 -31.04 -28.93
CA ALA A 143 -3.59 -31.88 -28.57
C ALA A 143 -4.01 -32.81 -29.73
N GLN A 144 -3.94 -32.34 -30.98
CA GLN A 144 -4.22 -33.16 -32.15
C GLN A 144 -3.18 -34.27 -32.34
N LYS A 145 -1.89 -33.96 -32.13
CA LYS A 145 -0.80 -34.93 -32.20
C LYS A 145 -0.99 -36.04 -31.16
N GLU A 146 -1.24 -35.66 -29.91
CA GLU A 146 -1.51 -36.62 -28.82
C GLU A 146 -2.73 -37.50 -29.12
N GLN A 147 -3.79 -36.94 -29.72
CA GLN A 147 -4.97 -37.69 -30.14
C GLN A 147 -4.65 -38.71 -31.25
N LEU A 148 -3.81 -38.36 -32.23
CA LEU A 148 -3.36 -39.27 -33.29
C LEU A 148 -2.51 -40.41 -32.72
N GLU A 149 -1.55 -40.10 -31.87
CA GLU A 149 -0.69 -41.10 -31.23
C GLU A 149 -1.49 -42.04 -30.32
N ALA A 150 -2.45 -41.51 -29.56
CA ALA A 150 -3.34 -42.30 -28.74
C ALA A 150 -4.27 -43.19 -29.59
N ALA A 151 -4.87 -42.65 -30.66
CA ALA A 151 -5.69 -43.46 -31.56
C ALA A 151 -4.88 -44.58 -32.24
N GLN A 152 -3.64 -44.27 -32.65
CA GLN A 152 -2.75 -45.27 -33.22
C GLN A 152 -2.46 -46.40 -32.22
N ARG A 153 -2.04 -46.05 -31.00
CA ARG A 153 -1.64 -47.00 -29.96
C ARG A 153 -2.81 -47.79 -29.36
N ASP A 154 -3.90 -47.11 -29.04
CA ASP A 154 -4.96 -47.64 -28.18
C ASP A 154 -6.13 -48.22 -28.98
N MET A 155 -6.31 -47.78 -30.23
CA MET A 155 -7.38 -48.23 -31.12
C MET A 155 -6.85 -49.06 -32.28
N TYR A 156 -5.94 -48.51 -33.07
CA TYR A 156 -5.51 -49.12 -34.32
C TYR A 156 -4.60 -50.33 -34.12
N GLN A 157 -3.52 -50.22 -33.33
CA GLN A 157 -2.56 -51.32 -33.15
C GLN A 157 -3.22 -52.62 -32.62
N PRO A 158 -4.10 -52.60 -31.60
CA PRO A 158 -4.75 -53.83 -31.12
C PRO A 158 -5.74 -54.44 -32.14
N LEU A 159 -6.30 -53.62 -33.03
CA LEU A 159 -7.14 -54.08 -34.15
C LEU A 159 -6.26 -54.70 -35.26
N LYS A 160 -5.13 -54.07 -35.57
CA LYS A 160 -4.13 -54.59 -36.52
C LYS A 160 -3.59 -55.93 -36.06
N ASP A 161 -3.20 -56.06 -34.79
CA ASP A 161 -2.59 -57.28 -34.24
C ASP A 161 -3.61 -58.38 -33.92
N GLY A 162 -4.91 -58.09 -34.00
CA GLY A 162 -5.97 -59.03 -33.65
C GLY A 162 -6.00 -59.41 -32.16
N THR A 163 -5.38 -58.61 -31.30
CA THR A 163 -5.31 -58.82 -29.85
C THR A 163 -6.56 -58.33 -29.12
N MET A 164 -7.41 -57.55 -29.80
CA MET A 164 -8.65 -57.05 -29.23
C MET A 164 -9.79 -58.09 -29.25
N ALA A 165 -10.49 -58.25 -28.12
CA ALA A 165 -11.66 -59.12 -28.04
C ALA A 165 -12.74 -58.73 -29.06
N LYS A 166 -13.34 -59.73 -29.73
CA LYS A 166 -14.27 -59.56 -30.86
C LYS A 166 -15.47 -58.64 -30.55
N ALA A 167 -15.98 -58.69 -29.30
CA ALA A 167 -17.07 -57.83 -28.84
C ALA A 167 -16.67 -56.34 -28.74
N LYS A 168 -15.39 -56.06 -28.42
CA LYS A 168 -14.84 -54.69 -28.34
C LYS A 168 -14.37 -54.20 -29.72
N ALA A 169 -13.82 -55.09 -30.54
CA ALA A 169 -13.25 -54.78 -31.84
C ALA A 169 -14.21 -54.01 -32.76
N ARG A 170 -15.47 -54.46 -32.89
CA ARG A 170 -16.47 -53.77 -33.73
C ARG A 170 -16.72 -52.32 -33.30
N LYS A 171 -16.83 -52.08 -31.99
CA LYS A 171 -17.04 -50.72 -31.45
C LYS A 171 -15.82 -49.84 -31.69
N THR A 172 -14.62 -50.37 -31.51
CA THR A 172 -13.36 -49.64 -31.74
C THR A 172 -13.17 -49.32 -33.21
N ILE A 173 -13.53 -50.22 -34.14
CA ILE A 173 -13.50 -49.94 -35.59
C ILE A 173 -14.42 -48.75 -35.91
N THR A 174 -15.67 -48.75 -35.42
CA THR A 174 -16.58 -47.61 -35.64
C THR A 174 -16.00 -46.30 -35.09
N ALA A 175 -15.40 -46.33 -33.90
CA ALA A 175 -14.75 -45.16 -33.33
C ALA A 175 -13.53 -44.72 -34.15
N LEU A 176 -12.74 -45.65 -34.70
CA LEU A 176 -11.57 -45.37 -35.53
C LEU A 176 -11.98 -44.71 -36.86
N LEU A 177 -13.09 -45.13 -37.46
CA LEU A 177 -13.63 -44.48 -38.65
C LEU A 177 -14.08 -43.05 -38.37
N ALA A 178 -14.80 -42.84 -37.26
CA ALA A 178 -15.22 -41.51 -36.84
C ALA A 178 -14.01 -40.60 -36.58
N PHE A 179 -12.95 -41.17 -35.98
CA PHE A 179 -11.67 -40.49 -35.77
C PHE A 179 -10.99 -40.14 -37.09
N GLY A 180 -10.86 -41.09 -38.02
CA GLY A 180 -10.26 -40.86 -39.34
C GLY A 180 -10.97 -39.74 -40.12
N ARG A 181 -12.32 -39.73 -40.09
CA ARG A 181 -13.11 -38.63 -40.70
C ARG A 181 -12.84 -37.28 -40.06
N ARG A 182 -12.70 -37.23 -38.74
CA ARG A 182 -12.38 -35.98 -38.02
C ARG A 182 -11.01 -35.43 -38.39
N PHE A 183 -10.07 -36.30 -38.78
CA PHE A 183 -8.74 -35.92 -39.27
C PHE A 183 -8.65 -35.87 -40.79
N GLU A 184 -9.79 -35.93 -41.49
CA GLU A 184 -9.90 -35.82 -42.95
C GLU A 184 -9.09 -36.89 -43.71
N PHE A 185 -8.99 -38.09 -43.14
CA PHE A 185 -8.40 -39.22 -43.82
C PHE A 185 -9.25 -39.65 -45.03
N ASP A 186 -8.58 -40.26 -46.01
CA ASP A 186 -9.22 -40.64 -47.28
C ASP A 186 -10.48 -41.50 -47.06
N GLU A 187 -11.63 -41.05 -47.53
CA GLU A 187 -12.91 -41.74 -47.27
C GLU A 187 -12.95 -43.13 -47.94
N THR A 188 -12.28 -43.31 -49.09
CA THR A 188 -12.26 -44.63 -49.76
C THR A 188 -11.47 -45.65 -48.93
N LEU A 189 -10.37 -45.21 -48.31
CA LEU A 189 -9.63 -45.98 -47.34
C LEU A 189 -10.49 -46.31 -46.12
N LEU A 190 -11.19 -45.33 -45.56
CA LEU A 190 -12.06 -45.53 -44.40
C LEU A 190 -13.23 -46.49 -44.69
N LEU A 191 -13.71 -46.57 -45.93
CA LEU A 191 -14.74 -47.54 -46.33
C LEU A 191 -14.19 -48.98 -46.38
N GLY A 192 -12.95 -49.18 -46.83
CA GLY A 192 -12.32 -50.51 -46.93
C GLY A 192 -11.68 -51.02 -45.62
N LEU A 193 -11.30 -50.11 -44.73
CA LEU A 193 -10.60 -50.44 -43.47
C LEU A 193 -11.35 -51.44 -42.56
N PRO A 194 -12.69 -51.39 -42.40
CA PRO A 194 -13.43 -52.31 -41.54
C PRO A 194 -13.40 -53.75 -42.01
N GLU A 195 -13.39 -53.98 -43.32
CA GLU A 195 -13.35 -55.33 -43.89
C GLU A 195 -12.00 -55.97 -43.56
N VAL A 196 -10.92 -55.24 -43.82
CA VAL A 196 -9.55 -55.67 -43.55
C VAL A 196 -9.28 -55.92 -42.05
N LEU A 197 -9.78 -55.03 -41.18
CA LEU A 197 -9.62 -55.17 -39.73
C LEU A 197 -10.46 -56.32 -39.13
N ASN A 198 -11.47 -56.84 -39.84
CA ASN A 198 -12.24 -58.02 -39.41
C ASN A 198 -11.58 -59.34 -39.82
N ILE A 199 -10.65 -59.34 -40.79
CA ILE A 199 -9.88 -60.52 -41.19
C ILE A 199 -8.82 -60.80 -40.12
N LYS A 200 -8.63 -62.08 -39.76
CA LYS A 200 -7.57 -62.46 -38.81
C LYS A 200 -6.21 -62.07 -39.39
N PRO A 201 -5.26 -61.58 -38.58
CA PRO A 201 -3.93 -61.19 -39.09
C PRO A 201 -3.24 -62.26 -39.95
N SER A 202 -3.40 -63.54 -39.60
CA SER A 202 -2.83 -64.68 -40.34
C SER A 202 -3.52 -65.01 -41.67
N GLU A 203 -4.71 -64.48 -41.91
CA GLU A 203 -5.55 -64.73 -43.10
C GLU A 203 -5.53 -63.52 -44.07
N ARG A 204 -4.80 -62.45 -43.75
CA ARG A 204 -4.73 -61.23 -44.57
C ARG A 204 -3.82 -61.41 -45.79
N GLU A 205 -4.30 -61.00 -46.95
CA GLU A 205 -3.57 -61.06 -48.21
C GLU A 205 -2.73 -59.79 -48.44
N ALA A 206 -2.01 -59.73 -49.58
CA ALA A 206 -1.18 -58.57 -49.92
C ALA A 206 -1.98 -57.26 -50.00
N PHE A 207 -3.21 -57.31 -50.53
CA PHE A 207 -4.09 -56.15 -50.63
C PHE A 207 -4.54 -55.63 -49.26
N ASP A 208 -4.91 -56.54 -48.35
CA ASP A 208 -5.28 -56.21 -46.97
C ASP A 208 -4.14 -55.48 -46.24
N ASN A 209 -2.93 -56.01 -46.35
CA ASN A 209 -1.75 -55.39 -45.74
C ASN A 209 -1.44 -54.02 -46.37
N MET A 210 -1.67 -53.85 -47.67
CA MET A 210 -1.53 -52.56 -48.34
C MET A 210 -2.50 -51.51 -47.75
N VAL A 211 -3.78 -51.85 -47.56
CA VAL A 211 -4.78 -50.95 -46.96
C VAL A 211 -4.35 -50.50 -45.56
N LEU A 212 -3.86 -51.43 -44.73
CA LEU A 212 -3.35 -51.11 -43.39
C LEU A 212 -2.14 -50.17 -43.42
N ASN A 213 -1.18 -50.43 -44.32
CA ASN A 213 0.00 -49.60 -44.48
C ASN A 213 -0.34 -48.19 -44.96
N VAL A 214 -1.33 -48.05 -45.86
CA VAL A 214 -1.79 -46.72 -46.32
C VAL A 214 -2.41 -45.94 -45.16
N PHE A 215 -3.19 -46.58 -44.30
CA PHE A 215 -3.74 -45.94 -43.09
C PHE A 215 -2.66 -45.52 -42.09
N GLU A 216 -1.68 -46.38 -41.82
CA GLU A 216 -0.52 -46.02 -40.99
C GLU A 216 0.26 -44.85 -41.57
N THR A 217 0.43 -44.83 -42.90
CA THR A 217 1.09 -43.72 -43.60
C THR A 217 0.31 -42.42 -43.42
N GLN A 218 -1.03 -42.42 -43.52
CA GLN A 218 -1.82 -41.21 -43.28
C GLN A 218 -1.70 -40.69 -41.84
N ILE A 219 -1.72 -41.58 -40.85
CA ILE A 219 -1.46 -41.19 -39.45
C ILE A 219 -0.07 -40.59 -39.30
N ALA A 220 0.96 -41.27 -39.81
CA ALA A 220 2.34 -40.84 -39.70
C ALA A 220 2.58 -39.50 -40.40
N THR A 221 2.04 -39.31 -41.60
CA THR A 221 2.10 -38.03 -42.33
C THR A 221 1.46 -36.92 -41.53
N ARG A 222 0.26 -37.15 -40.96
CA ARG A 222 -0.44 -36.13 -40.18
C ARG A 222 0.30 -35.76 -38.90
N ILE A 223 0.90 -36.75 -38.24
CA ILE A 223 1.78 -36.50 -37.08
C ILE A 223 2.99 -35.67 -37.50
N ALA A 224 3.66 -36.02 -38.60
CA ALA A 224 4.84 -35.30 -39.11
C ALA A 224 4.51 -33.85 -39.51
N GLU A 225 3.35 -33.60 -40.10
CA GLU A 225 2.85 -32.24 -40.40
C GLU A 225 2.68 -31.42 -39.11
N LEU A 226 2.06 -32.00 -38.07
CA LEU A 226 1.88 -31.35 -36.78
C LEU A 226 3.22 -31.11 -36.07
N GLU A 227 4.15 -32.07 -36.11
CA GLU A 227 5.49 -31.91 -35.57
C GLU A 227 6.26 -30.79 -36.27
N THR A 228 6.14 -30.68 -37.59
CA THR A 228 6.74 -29.59 -38.36
C THR A 228 6.14 -28.25 -37.95
N ALA A 229 4.82 -28.12 -37.87
CA ALA A 229 4.15 -26.90 -37.42
C ALA A 229 4.55 -26.50 -35.99
N LEU A 230 4.71 -27.49 -35.09
CA LEU A 230 5.18 -27.25 -33.72
C LEU A 230 6.64 -26.79 -33.68
N ALA A 231 7.51 -27.38 -34.48
CA ALA A 231 8.91 -26.99 -34.59
C ALA A 231 9.07 -25.58 -35.16
N GLU A 232 8.31 -25.24 -36.20
CA GLU A 232 8.28 -23.91 -36.81
C GLU A 232 7.72 -22.85 -35.85
N GLY A 233 6.74 -23.20 -35.03
CA GLY A 233 6.15 -22.30 -34.04
C GLY A 233 6.91 -22.17 -32.73
N ALA A 234 7.88 -23.05 -32.45
CA ALA A 234 8.60 -23.07 -31.18
C ALA A 234 9.36 -21.75 -30.88
N PRO A 235 10.07 -21.12 -31.84
CA PRO A 235 10.76 -19.84 -31.59
C PRO A 235 9.80 -18.71 -31.21
N ASP A 236 8.62 -18.65 -31.83
CA ASP A 236 7.63 -17.60 -31.53
C ASP A 236 6.94 -17.85 -30.18
N LYS A 237 6.71 -19.11 -29.83
CA LYS A 237 6.25 -19.48 -28.49
C LYS A 237 7.26 -19.05 -27.41
N GLU A 238 8.54 -19.35 -27.60
CA GLU A 238 9.62 -18.95 -26.68
C GLU A 238 9.73 -17.42 -26.56
N ARG A 239 9.62 -16.69 -27.68
CA ARG A 239 9.61 -15.20 -27.66
C ARG A 239 8.44 -14.66 -26.86
N ARG A 240 7.23 -15.22 -27.01
CA ARG A 240 6.04 -14.80 -26.27
C ARG A 240 6.18 -15.11 -24.78
N GLU A 241 6.68 -16.29 -24.42
CA GLU A 241 6.97 -16.67 -23.04
C GLU A 241 8.02 -15.75 -22.39
N ALA A 242 9.09 -15.42 -23.11
CA ALA A 242 10.10 -14.47 -22.65
C ALA A 242 9.53 -13.06 -22.45
N ALA A 243 8.66 -12.60 -23.36
CA ALA A 243 7.99 -11.30 -23.24
C ALA A 243 7.10 -11.24 -21.99
N VAL A 244 6.32 -12.29 -21.71
CA VAL A 244 5.50 -12.38 -20.49
C VAL A 244 6.36 -12.46 -19.23
N SER A 245 7.45 -13.22 -19.26
CA SER A 245 8.39 -13.28 -18.13
C SER A 245 9.01 -11.90 -17.82
N TYR A 246 9.44 -11.17 -18.85
CA TYR A 246 9.98 -9.82 -18.71
C TYR A 246 8.93 -8.81 -18.19
N ALA A 247 7.72 -8.83 -18.76
CA ALA A 247 6.65 -7.94 -18.33
C ALA A 247 6.22 -8.23 -16.87
N ARG A 248 6.21 -9.50 -16.46
CA ARG A 248 5.93 -9.90 -15.07
C ARG A 248 7.00 -9.38 -14.12
N ALA A 249 8.28 -9.56 -14.44
CA ALA A 249 9.37 -9.03 -13.63
C ALA A 249 9.30 -7.50 -13.51
N THR A 250 8.91 -6.81 -14.59
CA THR A 250 8.73 -5.35 -14.58
C THR A 250 7.55 -4.94 -13.69
N HIS A 251 6.44 -5.66 -13.74
CA HIS A 251 5.28 -5.41 -12.88
C HIS A 251 5.60 -5.66 -11.39
N GLU A 252 6.30 -6.75 -11.08
CA GLU A 252 6.74 -7.06 -9.71
C GLU A 252 7.73 -6.03 -9.17
N ALA A 253 8.62 -5.48 -10.00
CA ALA A 253 9.54 -4.42 -9.59
C ALA A 253 8.85 -3.06 -9.38
N ALA A 254 7.66 -2.86 -9.95
CA ALA A 254 6.88 -1.63 -9.84
C ALA A 254 5.88 -1.63 -8.66
N GLY A 255 5.62 -2.79 -8.04
CA GLY A 255 4.70 -2.97 -6.91
C GLY A 255 5.40 -3.05 -5.56
#